data_AF-A0A2J5R1V9-F1
#
_entry.id   AF-A0A2J5R1V9-F1
#
_cell.length_a   1.000
_cell.length_b   1.000
_cell.length_c   1.000
_cell.angle_alpha   90.00
_cell.angle_beta   90.00
_cell.angle_gamma   90.00
#
_symmetry.space_group_name_H-M   'P 1'
#
loop_
_entity.id
_entity.type
_entity.pdbx_description
1 polymer ?
#
loop_
_entity_poly.entity_id
_entity_poly.type
_entity_poly.pdbx_seq_one_letter_code
_entity_poly.pdbx_strand_id
1 'polypeptide(L)'
;MLINDTILVSMSEEVANKYIKMQDVLLDDEPCVDIVRVIYDLEHAVKEFKKRIILQHINYCHSGECEDPDLHIALIDDVKTILDYLE
;
A
#
# COMPACT_ATOMS: atom_id res chain seq x y z
N MET A 1 10.63 15.48 2.06
CA MET A 1 10.76 14.72 0.78
C MET A 1 10.83 13.23 1.10
N LEU A 2 9.76 12.47 0.79
CA LEU A 2 9.60 11.02 1.06
C LEU A 2 10.40 10.10 0.11
N ILE A 3 11.16 10.69 -0.82
CA ILE A 3 11.92 9.97 -1.83
C ILE A 3 13.16 9.39 -1.13
N ASN A 4 13.21 8.06 -0.96
CA ASN A 4 14.29 7.23 -0.37
C ASN A 4 14.02 6.60 1.01
N ASP A 5 12.77 6.46 1.45
CA ASP A 5 12.50 5.58 2.60
C ASP A 5 12.75 4.12 2.18
N THR A 6 13.83 3.52 2.71
CA THR A 6 14.25 2.15 2.38
C THR A 6 13.18 1.11 2.71
N ILE A 7 12.31 1.39 3.68
CA ILE A 7 11.17 0.52 4.02
C ILE A 7 10.13 0.58 2.90
N LEU A 8 9.78 1.77 2.41
CA LEU A 8 8.84 1.89 1.29
C LEU A 8 9.37 1.26 0.01
N VAL A 9 10.67 1.41 -0.27
CA VAL A 9 11.30 0.77 -1.43
C VAL A 9 11.17 -0.75 -1.31
N SER A 10 11.56 -1.34 -0.18
CA SER A 10 11.45 -2.77 0.05
C SER A 10 10.00 -3.30 -0.04
N MET A 11 9.04 -2.57 0.50
CA MET A 11 7.62 -2.94 0.38
C MET A 11 7.11 -2.84 -1.06
N SER A 12 7.57 -1.86 -1.83
CA SER A 12 7.21 -1.72 -3.24
C SER A 12 7.74 -2.88 -4.08
N GLU A 13 8.96 -3.34 -3.79
CA GLU A 13 9.55 -4.53 -4.42
C GLU A 13 8.77 -5.81 -4.05
N GLU A 14 8.32 -5.93 -2.79
CA GLU A 14 7.48 -7.05 -2.37
C GLU A 14 6.14 -7.09 -3.13
N VAL A 15 5.46 -5.95 -3.28
CA VAL A 15 4.22 -5.84 -4.06
C VAL A 15 4.46 -6.23 -5.52
N ALA A 16 5.54 -5.73 -6.13
CA ALA A 16 5.90 -6.06 -7.50
C ALA A 16 6.14 -7.57 -7.68
N ASN A 17 6.87 -8.19 -6.76
CA ASN A 17 7.12 -9.63 -6.80
C ASN A 17 5.83 -10.46 -6.65
N LYS A 18 4.90 -10.05 -5.77
CA LYS A 18 3.60 -10.72 -5.63
C LYS A 18 2.74 -10.56 -6.88
N TYR A 19 2.79 -9.40 -7.53
CA TYR A 19 2.09 -9.18 -8.79
C TYR A 19 2.61 -10.10 -9.90
N ILE A 20 3.94 -10.23 -10.04
CA ILE A 20 4.56 -11.18 -10.98
C ILE A 20 4.08 -12.61 -10.69
N LYS A 21 4.11 -13.04 -9.43
CA LYS A 21 3.65 -14.38 -9.03
C LYS A 21 2.16 -14.61 -9.36
N MET A 22 1.31 -13.60 -9.18
CA MET A 22 -0.09 -13.69 -9.58
C MET A 22 -0.23 -13.85 -11.09
N GLN A 23 0.56 -13.11 -11.89
CA GLN A 23 0.57 -13.27 -13.35
C GLN A 23 0.99 -14.68 -13.77
N ASP A 24 2.05 -15.21 -13.18
CA ASP A 24 2.54 -16.57 -13.48
C ASP A 24 1.43 -17.62 -13.22
N VAL A 25 0.79 -17.55 -12.05
CA VAL A 25 -0.30 -18.48 -11.67
C VAL A 25 -1.55 -18.34 -12.54
N LEU A 26 -1.82 -17.16 -13.12
CA LEU A 26 -2.94 -16.98 -14.06
C LEU A 26 -2.63 -17.48 -15.48
N LEU A 27 -1.35 -17.60 -15.83
CA LEU A 27 -0.90 -18.10 -17.13
C LEU A 27 -0.76 -19.63 -17.15
N ASP A 28 -0.59 -20.23 -15.97
CA ASP A 28 -0.50 -21.68 -15.77
C ASP A 28 -1.88 -22.29 -15.45
N ASP A 29 -2.07 -23.58 -15.75
CA ASP A 29 -3.28 -24.36 -15.40
C ASP A 29 -3.30 -24.72 -13.89
N GLU A 30 -3.14 -23.73 -13.02
CA GLU A 30 -3.07 -23.89 -11.57
C GLU A 30 -4.45 -24.13 -10.94
N PRO A 31 -4.54 -24.83 -9.80
CA PRO A 31 -5.79 -25.00 -9.07
C PRO A 31 -6.42 -23.64 -8.68
N CYS A 32 -7.75 -23.55 -8.74
CA CYS A 32 -8.46 -22.31 -8.37
C CYS A 32 -8.13 -21.81 -6.95
N VAL A 33 -7.84 -22.72 -6.02
CA VAL A 33 -7.45 -22.36 -4.64
C VAL A 33 -6.12 -21.62 -4.60
N ASP A 34 -5.18 -21.97 -5.48
CA ASP A 34 -3.89 -21.31 -5.57
C ASP A 34 -4.03 -19.92 -6.18
N ILE A 35 -4.82 -19.77 -7.25
CA ILE A 35 -5.18 -18.47 -7.84
C ILE A 35 -5.74 -17.52 -6.77
N VAL A 36 -6.75 -17.97 -6.01
CA VAL A 36 -7.37 -17.17 -4.94
C VAL A 36 -6.35 -16.78 -3.88
N ARG A 37 -5.43 -17.68 -3.50
CA ARG A 37 -4.39 -17.40 -2.52
C ARG A 37 -3.43 -16.30 -3.00
N VAL A 38 -2.98 -16.34 -4.26
CA VAL A 38 -2.05 -15.30 -4.75
C VAL A 38 -2.72 -13.94 -4.87
N ILE A 39 -3.99 -13.89 -5.28
CA ILE A 39 -4.77 -12.66 -5.31
C ILE A 39 -4.90 -12.08 -3.90
N TYR A 40 -5.26 -12.92 -2.92
CA TYR A 40 -5.35 -12.50 -1.52
C TYR A 40 -4.01 -11.95 -1.00
N ASP A 41 -2.91 -12.67 -1.25
CA ASP A 41 -1.58 -12.24 -0.81
C ASP A 41 -1.16 -10.90 -1.43
N LEU A 42 -1.50 -10.66 -2.71
CA LEU A 42 -1.25 -9.40 -3.40
C LEU A 42 -2.09 -8.26 -2.82
N GLU A 43 -3.41 -8.47 -2.67
CA GLU A 43 -4.32 -7.47 -2.09
C GLU A 43 -3.90 -7.07 -0.68
N HIS A 44 -3.53 -8.05 0.14
CA HIS A 44 -3.02 -7.81 1.49
C HIS A 44 -1.74 -6.96 1.47
N ALA A 45 -0.77 -7.29 0.62
CA ALA A 45 0.47 -6.53 0.51
C ALA A 45 0.25 -5.09 0.02
N VAL A 46 -0.63 -4.89 -0.96
CA VAL A 46 -1.02 -3.57 -1.45
C VAL A 46 -1.71 -2.75 -0.34
N LYS A 47 -2.58 -3.39 0.46
CA LYS A 47 -3.25 -2.73 1.60
C LYS A 47 -2.23 -2.25 2.63
N GLU A 48 -1.30 -3.09 3.03
CA GLU A 48 -0.24 -2.73 3.99
C GLU A 48 0.70 -1.64 3.44
N PHE A 49 1.06 -1.71 2.16
CA PHE A 49 1.89 -0.70 1.52
C PHE A 49 1.21 0.68 1.52
N LYS A 50 -0.08 0.74 1.12
CA LYS A 50 -0.88 1.97 1.19
C LYS A 50 -0.91 2.53 2.61
N LYS A 51 -1.24 1.68 3.60
CA LYS A 51 -1.30 2.07 5.01
C LYS A 51 0.03 2.65 5.50
N ARG A 52 1.17 2.09 5.08
CA ARG A 52 2.49 2.59 5.47
C ARG A 52 2.78 3.98 4.90
N ILE A 53 2.50 4.20 3.62
CA ILE A 53 2.66 5.52 2.96
C ILE A 53 1.85 6.57 3.70
N ILE A 54 0.59 6.24 4.01
CA ILE A 54 -0.35 7.13 4.69
C ILE A 54 0.17 7.49 6.08
N LEU A 55 0.60 6.51 6.88
CA LEU A 55 1.14 6.76 8.22
C LEU A 55 2.40 7.63 8.18
N GLN A 56 3.30 7.40 7.24
CA GLN A 56 4.48 8.25 7.07
C GLN A 56 4.10 9.68 6.68
N HIS A 57 3.12 9.84 5.79
CA HIS A 57 2.61 11.14 5.41
C HIS A 57 1.98 11.89 6.58
N ILE A 58 1.16 11.22 7.39
CA ILE A 58 0.58 11.77 8.62
C ILE A 58 1.69 12.24 9.58
N ASN A 59 2.72 11.40 9.80
CA ASN A 59 3.84 11.75 10.66
C ASN A 59 4.62 12.97 10.14
N TYR A 60 4.80 13.08 8.81
CA TYR A 60 5.42 14.25 8.18
C TYR A 60 4.56 15.51 8.34
N CYS A 61 3.23 15.40 8.21
CA CYS A 61 2.33 16.54 8.42
C CYS A 61 2.41 17.06 9.86
N HIS A 62 2.50 16.15 10.82
CA HIS A 62 2.64 16.49 12.24
C HIS A 62 4.06 16.94 12.66
N SER A 63 5.10 16.75 11.84
CA SER A 63 6.46 17.17 12.18
C SER A 63 6.71 18.68 12.00
N GLY A 64 5.74 19.42 11.44
CA GLY A 64 5.87 20.86 11.17
C GLY A 64 6.72 21.20 9.94
N GLU A 65 7.20 20.19 9.20
CA GLU A 65 7.89 20.33 7.91
C GLU A 65 6.91 20.45 6.73
N CYS A 66 5.62 20.56 7.04
CA CYS A 66 4.52 20.54 6.12
C CYS A 66 4.14 21.97 5.72
N GLU A 67 4.21 22.28 4.42
CA GLU A 67 3.96 23.64 3.90
C GLU A 67 2.48 24.06 3.99
N ASP A 68 1.55 23.09 4.01
CA ASP A 68 0.09 23.33 4.15
C ASP A 68 -0.58 22.23 5.00
N PRO A 69 -0.58 22.38 6.33
CA PRO A 69 -1.14 21.38 7.24
C PRO A 69 -2.66 21.21 7.11
N ASP A 70 -3.40 22.26 6.76
CA ASP A 70 -4.88 22.21 6.69
C ASP A 70 -5.36 21.38 5.49
N LEU A 71 -4.74 21.57 4.31
CA LEU A 71 -5.02 20.74 3.13
C LEU A 71 -4.68 19.27 3.39
N HIS A 72 -3.60 19.01 4.12
CA HIS A 72 -3.17 17.66 4.43
C HIS A 72 -4.06 16.96 5.46
N ILE A 73 -4.59 17.68 6.46
CA ILE A 73 -5.56 17.11 7.42
C ILE A 73 -6.83 16.66 6.68
N ALA A 74 -7.35 17.46 5.74
CA ALA A 74 -8.50 17.08 4.93
C ALA A 74 -8.23 15.81 4.10
N LEU A 75 -7.06 15.72 3.45
CA LEU A 75 -6.65 14.52 2.72
C LEU A 75 -6.46 13.30 3.62
N ILE A 76 -5.99 13.49 4.86
CA ILE A 76 -5.82 12.42 5.84
C ILE A 76 -7.19 11.83 6.24
N ASP A 77 -8.21 12.66 6.43
CA ASP A 77 -9.56 12.18 6.79
C ASP A 77 -10.26 11.46 5.62
N ASP A 78 -10.08 11.93 4.39
CA ASP A 78 -10.51 11.21 3.19
C ASP A 78 -9.82 9.84 3.08
N VAL A 79 -8.52 9.81 3.37
CA VAL A 79 -7.73 8.57 3.34
C VAL A 79 -8.11 7.60 4.46
N LYS A 80 -8.39 8.08 5.68
CA LYS A 80 -8.94 7.23 6.76
C LYS A 80 -10.26 6.61 6.34
N THR A 81 -11.14 7.40 5.71
CA THR A 81 -12.42 6.91 5.19
C THR A 81 -12.22 5.81 4.14
N ILE A 82 -11.22 5.94 3.26
CA ILE A 82 -10.85 4.89 2.30
C ILE A 82 -10.30 3.64 3.01
N LEU A 83 -9.48 3.81 4.05
CA LEU A 83 -8.92 2.69 4.82
C LEU A 83 -9.99 1.94 5.63
N ASP A 84 -10.93 2.65 6.25
CA ASP A 84 -12.06 2.07 6.99
C ASP A 84 -13.02 1.30 6.06
N TYR A 85 -13.13 1.72 4.79
CA TYR A 85 -13.89 1.00 3.78
C TYR A 85 -13.21 -0.32 3.32
N LEU A 86 -11.93 -0.49 3.62
CA LEU A 86 -11.16 -1.69 3.25
C LEU A 86 -11.06 -2.72 4.40
N GLU A 87 -11.60 -2.45 5.59
CA GLU A 87 -11.79 -3.40 6.70
C GLU A 87 -13.13 -4.16 6.60
#